data_AF-C5LPB8-F1
#
_entry.id   AF-C5LPB8-F1
#
_cell.length_a   1.000
_cell.length_b   1.000
_cell.length_c   1.000
_cell.angle_alpha   90.00
_cell.angle_beta   90.00
_cell.angle_gamma   90.00
#
_symmetry.space_group_name_H-M   'P 1'
#
loop_
_entity.id
_entity.type
_entity.pdbx_description
1 polymer ?
#
loop_
_entity_poly.entity_id
_entity_poly.type
_entity_poly.pdbx_seq_one_letter_code
_entity_poly.pdbx_strand_id
1 'polypeptide(L)'
;MMVVKSDGGYGYDSTDVTAVWYRLTQLHADEVVYITDLGQEVHFKKLFEVAKMAGWHHPPQTKLEYLGFGVVCGDDGKKFKTRSGATVKLTDLLDEAEDRARKELESRLNAGEGEAAGRSTGLTEEEFDRASKIIGVASVRYFDLRQNRTTNYIFNFDKMLDPKGNTAVFLLYAYARICSILRKANFDY
;
A
#
# COMPACT_ATOMS: atom_id res chain seq x y z
N MET A 1 17.75 -11.86 22.23
CA MET A 1 18.14 -10.60 21.60
C MET A 1 19.62 -10.40 21.90
N MET A 2 20.45 -10.15 20.90
CA MET A 2 21.90 -10.01 21.01
C MET A 2 22.27 -8.56 20.67
N VAL A 3 22.45 -7.73 21.71
CA VAL A 3 22.70 -6.29 21.56
C VAL A 3 24.17 -5.98 21.22
N VAL A 4 25.10 -6.85 21.61
CA VAL A 4 26.52 -6.76 21.23
C VAL A 4 26.99 -8.18 20.88
N LYS A 5 27.66 -8.32 19.75
CA LYS A 5 28.28 -9.60 19.33
C LYS A 5 29.58 -9.83 20.09
N SER A 6 30.08 -11.08 20.08
CA SER A 6 31.33 -11.44 20.75
C SER A 6 32.57 -10.72 20.20
N ASP A 7 32.50 -10.21 18.96
CA ASP A 7 33.53 -9.41 18.30
C ASP A 7 33.41 -7.89 18.59
N GLY A 8 32.47 -7.48 19.44
CA GLY A 8 32.19 -6.08 19.75
C GLY A 8 31.30 -5.37 18.71
N GLY A 9 30.88 -6.07 17.65
CA GLY A 9 30.01 -5.52 16.62
C GLY A 9 28.55 -5.36 17.05
N TYR A 10 27.86 -4.38 16.45
CA TYR A 10 26.44 -4.14 16.64
C TYR A 10 25.62 -4.72 15.47
N GLY A 11 24.36 -5.06 15.73
CA GLY A 11 23.42 -5.62 14.74
C GLY A 11 22.05 -4.93 14.79
N TYR A 12 21.07 -5.53 14.11
CA TYR A 12 19.70 -4.99 14.07
C TYR A 12 19.06 -4.89 15.47
N ASP A 13 19.26 -5.90 16.32
CA ASP A 13 18.84 -5.88 17.72
C ASP A 13 19.34 -4.62 18.46
N SER A 14 20.59 -4.23 18.24
CA SER A 14 21.19 -3.04 18.84
C SER A 14 20.51 -1.76 18.37
N THR A 15 20.29 -1.65 17.05
CA THR A 15 19.65 -0.50 16.43
C THR A 15 18.19 -0.36 16.87
N ASP A 16 17.44 -1.46 16.92
CA ASP A 16 16.03 -1.44 17.30
C ASP A 16 15.83 -1.12 18.78
N VAL A 17 16.70 -1.63 19.67
CA VAL A 17 16.72 -1.26 21.09
C VAL A 17 17.00 0.23 21.27
N THR A 18 17.96 0.77 20.50
CA THR A 18 18.28 2.19 20.55
C THR A 18 17.12 3.04 19.99
N ALA A 19 16.47 2.57 18.93
CA ALA A 19 15.34 3.27 18.31
C ALA A 19 14.12 3.33 19.23
N VAL A 20 13.78 2.24 19.93
CA VAL A 20 12.66 2.24 20.90
C VAL A 20 12.97 3.14 22.09
N TRP A 21 14.21 3.11 22.62
CA TRP A 21 14.65 4.03 23.67
C TRP A 21 14.50 5.49 23.22
N TYR A 22 15.01 5.82 22.03
CA TYR A 22 14.98 7.18 21.51
C TYR A 22 13.54 7.70 21.34
N ARG A 23 12.66 6.89 20.76
CA ARG A 23 11.25 7.26 20.54
C ARG A 23 10.50 7.51 21.85
N LEU A 24 10.71 6.67 22.87
CA LEU A 24 10.01 6.81 24.14
C LEU A 24 10.61 7.90 25.04
N THR A 25 11.94 8.06 25.03
CA THR A 25 12.62 8.93 26.01
C THR A 25 13.01 10.29 25.48
N GLN A 26 13.32 10.41 24.18
CA GLN A 26 13.75 11.67 23.57
C GLN A 26 12.61 12.33 22.78
N LEU A 27 11.85 11.54 22.04
CA LEU A 27 10.67 12.06 21.32
C LEU A 27 9.41 12.11 22.20
N HIS A 28 9.44 11.45 23.37
CA HIS A 28 8.29 11.35 24.28
C HIS A 28 7.03 10.83 23.59
N ALA A 29 7.17 9.86 22.69
CA ALA A 29 6.04 9.29 21.97
C ALA A 29 5.11 8.51 22.92
N ASP A 30 3.84 8.88 22.94
CA ASP A 30 2.79 8.14 23.66
C ASP A 30 2.48 6.80 22.96
N GLU A 31 2.58 6.75 21.63
CA GLU A 31 2.34 5.55 20.84
C GLU A 31 3.39 5.40 19.72
N VAL A 32 3.91 4.18 19.57
CA VAL A 32 4.82 3.80 18.50
C VAL A 32 4.30 2.53 17.83
N VAL A 33 3.99 2.64 16.54
CA VAL A 33 3.48 1.55 15.72
C VAL A 33 4.58 1.05 14.78
N TYR A 34 4.88 -0.25 14.84
CA TYR A 34 5.85 -0.92 14.00
C TYR A 34 5.12 -1.72 12.91
N ILE A 35 5.30 -1.32 11.66
CA ILE A 35 4.67 -1.95 10.50
C ILE A 35 5.74 -2.66 9.67
N THR A 36 5.85 -3.98 9.82
CA THR A 36 6.82 -4.82 9.08
C THR A 36 6.22 -6.18 8.72
N ASP A 37 6.97 -7.04 8.02
CA ASP A 37 6.48 -8.38 7.69
C ASP A 37 6.21 -9.23 8.94
N LEU A 38 5.23 -10.14 8.84
CA LEU A 38 4.82 -11.06 9.93
C LEU A 38 5.96 -11.92 10.50
N GLY A 39 7.04 -12.15 9.74
CA GLY A 39 8.20 -12.91 10.19
C GLY A 39 8.95 -12.24 11.35
N GLN A 40 8.73 -10.94 11.59
CA GLN A 40 9.39 -10.18 12.65
C GLN A 40 8.61 -10.14 13.97
N GLU A 41 7.44 -10.80 14.06
CA GLU A 41 6.58 -10.71 15.26
C GLU A 41 7.32 -11.12 16.55
N VAL A 42 8.07 -12.23 16.51
CA VAL A 42 8.82 -12.73 17.67
C VAL A 42 9.93 -11.75 18.08
N HIS A 43 10.54 -11.05 17.12
CA HIS A 43 11.55 -10.04 17.39
C HIS A 43 10.95 -8.84 18.12
N PHE A 44 9.87 -8.26 17.60
CA PHE A 44 9.22 -7.11 18.22
C PHE A 44 8.62 -7.42 19.58
N LYS A 45 8.07 -8.62 19.80
CA LYS A 45 7.64 -9.04 21.14
C LYS A 45 8.80 -9.01 22.14
N LYS A 46 9.98 -9.51 21.76
CA LYS A 46 11.17 -9.43 22.61
C LYS A 46 11.64 -7.99 22.81
N LEU A 47 11.57 -7.15 21.77
CA LEU A 47 11.95 -5.73 21.85
C LEU A 47 11.09 -4.97 22.86
N PHE A 48 9.78 -5.21 22.86
CA PHE A 48 8.85 -4.55 23.76
C PHE A 48 9.07 -4.99 25.22
N GLU A 49 9.34 -6.28 25.44
CA GLU A 49 9.73 -6.76 26.78
C GLU A 49 11.06 -6.15 27.24
N VAL A 50 12.06 -6.00 26.36
CA VAL A 50 13.31 -5.30 26.68
C VAL A 50 13.04 -3.85 27.07
N ALA A 51 12.23 -3.11 26.31
CA ALA A 51 11.88 -1.73 26.61
C ALA A 51 11.13 -1.58 27.94
N LYS A 52 10.29 -2.56 28.29
CA LYS A 52 9.59 -2.63 29.58
C LYS A 52 10.55 -2.91 30.73
N MET A 53 11.43 -3.90 30.58
CA MET A 53 12.43 -4.25 31.59
C MET A 53 13.44 -3.12 31.82
N ALA A 54 13.78 -2.36 30.78
CA ALA A 54 14.67 -1.20 30.87
C ALA A 54 13.99 0.06 31.46
N GLY A 55 12.68 0.00 31.74
CA GLY A 55 11.93 1.11 32.33
C GLY A 55 11.70 2.27 31.36
N TRP A 56 11.63 2.01 30.05
CA TRP A 56 11.28 3.02 29.04
C TRP A 56 9.81 2.93 28.62
N HIS A 57 9.28 1.71 28.60
CA HIS A 57 7.91 1.43 28.22
C HIS A 57 7.05 1.19 29.48
N HIS A 58 6.09 2.08 29.70
CA HIS A 58 5.13 2.06 30.79
C HIS A 58 3.69 2.03 30.24
N PRO A 59 3.07 0.86 30.08
CA PRO A 59 1.64 0.77 29.80
C PRO A 59 0.80 1.16 31.03
N PRO A 60 -0.35 1.85 30.86
CA PRO A 60 -0.95 2.25 29.59
C PRO A 60 -0.44 3.60 29.04
N GLN A 61 0.48 4.28 29.72
CA GLN A 61 0.95 5.63 29.37
C GLN A 61 1.67 5.67 28.02
N THR A 62 2.44 4.64 27.72
CA THR A 62 3.11 4.44 26.43
C THR A 62 2.60 3.16 25.80
N LYS A 63 2.46 3.17 24.48
CA LYS A 63 1.89 2.07 23.71
C LYS A 63 2.87 1.67 22.60
N LEU A 64 3.29 0.41 22.61
CA LEU A 64 4.11 -0.19 21.55
C LEU A 64 3.26 -1.22 20.82
N GLU A 65 2.99 -0.96 19.54
CA GLU A 65 2.20 -1.88 18.71
C GLU A 65 3.02 -2.47 17.58
N TYR A 66 2.77 -3.74 17.32
CA TYR A 66 3.28 -4.42 16.14
C TYR A 66 2.12 -4.76 15.19
N LEU A 67 2.16 -4.17 14.00
CA LEU A 67 1.21 -4.42 12.92
C LEU A 67 1.91 -5.15 11.77
N GLY A 68 1.98 -6.47 11.90
CA GLY A 68 2.54 -7.33 10.86
C GLY A 68 1.73 -7.35 9.56
N PHE A 69 2.40 -7.45 8.41
CA PHE A 69 1.76 -7.72 7.13
C PHE A 69 2.24 -9.02 6.47
N GLY A 70 1.36 -9.66 5.69
CA GLY A 70 1.62 -10.88 4.94
C GLY A 70 2.55 -10.65 3.74
N VAL A 71 2.85 -11.71 3.01
CA VAL A 71 3.74 -11.66 1.86
C VAL A 71 2.95 -11.39 0.58
N VAL A 72 3.48 -10.53 -0.29
CA VAL A 72 3.03 -10.37 -1.66
C VAL A 72 3.51 -11.57 -2.48
N CYS A 73 2.57 -12.32 -3.05
CA CYS A 73 2.85 -13.52 -3.83
C CYS A 73 2.64 -13.30 -5.33
N GLY A 74 3.37 -14.03 -6.15
CA GLY A 74 3.04 -14.22 -7.57
C GLY A 74 1.93 -15.24 -7.76
N ASP A 75 1.56 -15.48 -9.01
CA ASP A 75 0.51 -16.46 -9.38
C ASP A 75 0.88 -17.90 -8.98
N ASP A 76 2.16 -18.19 -8.75
CA ASP A 76 2.67 -19.47 -8.25
C ASP A 76 2.56 -19.63 -6.72
N GLY A 77 2.02 -18.63 -6.03
CA GLY A 77 1.89 -18.58 -4.57
C GLY A 77 3.20 -18.31 -3.82
N LYS A 78 4.33 -18.14 -4.52
CA LYS A 78 5.63 -17.81 -3.92
C LYS A 78 5.84 -16.30 -3.88
N LYS A 79 6.88 -15.87 -3.15
CA LYS A 79 7.27 -14.44 -3.06
C LYS A 79 7.31 -13.82 -4.45
N PHE A 80 6.64 -12.68 -4.59
CA PHE A 80 6.54 -11.97 -5.85
C PHE A 80 7.91 -11.61 -6.41
N LYS A 81 8.14 -12.07 -7.64
CA LYS A 81 9.41 -11.97 -8.37
C LYS A 81 9.13 -11.72 -9.84
N THR A 82 10.11 -11.15 -10.54
CA THR A 82 10.07 -11.04 -12.00
C THR A 82 10.08 -12.44 -12.64
N ARG A 83 9.76 -12.53 -13.94
CA ARG A 83 9.89 -13.80 -14.70
C ARG A 83 11.30 -14.39 -14.68
N SER A 84 12.33 -13.55 -14.49
CA SER A 84 13.73 -13.96 -14.32
C SER A 84 14.09 -14.35 -12.88
N GLY A 85 13.16 -14.25 -11.92
CA GLY A 85 13.36 -14.60 -10.51
C GLY A 85 13.99 -13.51 -9.65
N ALA A 86 14.19 -12.31 -10.20
CA ALA A 86 14.71 -11.13 -9.51
C ALA A 86 13.61 -10.38 -8.75
N THR A 87 14.00 -9.50 -7.83
CA THR A 87 13.06 -8.59 -7.14
C THR A 87 12.46 -7.62 -8.14
N VAL A 88 11.14 -7.45 -8.10
CA VAL A 88 10.43 -6.45 -8.93
C VAL A 88 10.70 -5.07 -8.35
N LYS A 89 11.13 -4.12 -9.19
CA LYS A 89 11.26 -2.72 -8.76
C LYS A 89 9.88 -2.10 -8.64
N LEU A 90 9.68 -1.30 -7.60
CA LEU A 90 8.40 -0.61 -7.39
C LEU A 90 8.08 0.37 -8.53
N THR A 91 9.10 1.02 -9.11
CA THR A 91 8.94 1.90 -10.27
C THR A 91 8.31 1.15 -11.43
N ASP A 92 8.92 0.03 -11.83
CA ASP A 92 8.48 -0.75 -12.99
C ASP A 92 7.06 -1.31 -12.78
N LEU A 93 6.69 -1.62 -11.53
CA LEU A 93 5.35 -2.08 -11.16
C LEU A 93 4.30 -0.97 -11.31
N LEU A 94 4.62 0.24 -10.86
CA LEU A 94 3.72 1.39 -10.96
C LEU A 94 3.58 1.87 -12.40
N ASP A 95 4.67 1.89 -13.15
CA ASP A 95 4.68 2.24 -14.57
C ASP A 95 3.81 1.26 -15.37
N GLU A 96 3.93 -0.05 -15.13
CA GLU A 96 3.06 -1.06 -15.76
C GLU A 96 1.59 -0.90 -15.34
N ALA A 97 1.30 -0.51 -14.09
CA ALA A 97 -0.07 -0.25 -13.65
C ALA A 97 -0.68 0.97 -14.38
N GLU A 98 0.09 2.03 -14.54
CA GLU A 98 -0.28 3.24 -15.27
C GLU A 98 -0.52 2.95 -16.75
N ASP A 99 0.39 2.22 -17.40
CA ASP A 99 0.27 1.82 -18.81
C ASP A 99 -0.98 0.97 -19.07
N ARG A 100 -1.29 0.02 -18.18
CA ARG A 100 -2.50 -0.79 -18.29
C ARG A 100 -3.76 0.02 -18.05
N ALA A 101 -3.76 0.91 -17.06
CA ALA A 101 -4.88 1.81 -16.80
C ALA A 101 -5.16 2.72 -18.01
N ARG A 102 -4.09 3.23 -18.63
CA ARG A 102 -4.17 4.04 -19.85
C ARG A 102 -4.83 3.27 -20.99
N LYS A 103 -4.33 2.07 -21.30
CA LYS A 103 -4.90 1.20 -22.36
C LYS A 103 -6.38 0.87 -22.12
N GLU A 104 -6.76 0.61 -20.88
CA GLU A 104 -8.15 0.33 -20.51
C GLU A 104 -9.05 1.56 -20.72
N LEU A 105 -8.57 2.75 -20.36
CA LEU A 105 -9.29 4.00 -20.65
C LEU A 105 -9.45 4.23 -22.16
N GLU A 106 -8.40 4.00 -22.95
CA GLU A 106 -8.43 4.16 -24.42
C GLU A 106 -9.41 3.17 -25.07
N SER A 107 -9.40 1.92 -24.61
CA SER A 107 -10.32 0.88 -25.08
C SER A 107 -11.79 1.27 -24.87
N ARG A 108 -12.14 1.84 -23.71
CA ARG A 108 -13.50 2.29 -23.40
C ARG A 108 -13.95 3.47 -24.23
N LEU A 109 -13.05 4.42 -24.47
CA LEU A 109 -13.31 5.55 -25.36
C LEU A 109 -13.67 5.06 -26.78
N ASN A 110 -12.91 4.10 -27.29
CA ASN A 110 -13.09 3.55 -28.63
C ASN A 110 -14.32 2.63 -28.75
N ALA A 111 -14.65 1.90 -27.69
CA ALA A 111 -15.79 0.97 -27.66
C ALA A 111 -17.15 1.68 -27.50
N GLY A 112 -17.18 2.97 -27.17
CA GLY A 112 -18.42 3.72 -26.98
C GLY A 112 -19.28 3.20 -25.83
N GLU A 113 -18.70 2.57 -24.81
CA GLU A 113 -19.46 2.02 -23.67
C GLU A 113 -19.71 3.11 -22.60
N GLY A 114 -20.99 3.41 -22.31
CA GLY A 114 -21.45 4.38 -21.30
C GLY A 114 -22.18 5.60 -21.88
N GLU A 115 -22.49 6.64 -21.08
CA GLU A 115 -23.01 7.93 -21.59
C GLU A 115 -22.04 8.65 -22.56
N ALA A 116 -20.83 8.10 -22.74
CA ALA A 116 -19.82 8.51 -23.70
C ALA A 116 -19.93 7.77 -25.06
N ALA A 117 -20.93 6.93 -25.28
CA ALA A 117 -21.27 6.36 -26.58
C ALA A 117 -21.50 7.50 -27.60
N GLY A 118 -20.44 7.88 -28.34
CA GLY A 118 -20.46 8.97 -29.31
C GLY A 118 -20.10 10.36 -28.78
N ARG A 119 -19.56 10.51 -27.56
CA ARG A 119 -18.97 11.78 -27.09
C ARG A 119 -17.47 11.60 -26.88
N SER A 120 -16.66 12.34 -27.64
CA SER A 120 -15.31 12.69 -27.21
C SER A 120 -15.40 13.14 -25.75
N THR A 121 -14.62 12.54 -24.86
CA THR A 121 -14.57 12.96 -23.45
C THR A 121 -14.15 14.42 -23.29
N GLY A 122 -13.66 15.06 -24.36
CA GLY A 122 -13.13 16.41 -24.33
C GLY A 122 -11.86 16.53 -23.48
N LEU A 123 -11.30 15.40 -23.03
CA LEU A 123 -10.10 15.38 -22.22
C LEU A 123 -8.89 15.67 -23.11
N THR A 124 -8.00 16.52 -22.61
CA THR A 124 -6.69 16.70 -23.22
C THR A 124 -5.82 15.47 -22.98
N GLU A 125 -4.74 15.34 -23.75
CA GLU A 125 -3.73 14.29 -23.54
C GLU A 125 -3.18 14.34 -22.10
N GLU A 126 -2.96 15.54 -21.57
CA GLU A 126 -2.47 15.75 -20.21
C GLU A 126 -3.47 15.29 -19.14
N GLU A 127 -4.77 15.52 -19.35
CA GLU A 127 -5.82 15.03 -18.45
C GLU A 127 -5.93 13.50 -18.50
N PHE A 128 -5.67 12.92 -19.67
CA PHE A 128 -5.68 11.48 -19.89
C PHE A 128 -4.52 10.79 -19.17
N ASP A 129 -3.30 11.32 -19.30
CA ASP A 129 -2.13 10.86 -18.54
C ASP A 129 -2.35 10.97 -17.04
N ARG A 130 -2.88 12.11 -16.59
CA ARG A 130 -3.19 12.33 -15.18
C ARG A 130 -4.21 11.32 -14.65
N ALA A 131 -5.26 11.05 -15.40
CA ALA A 131 -6.28 10.06 -15.02
C ALA A 131 -5.68 8.65 -14.95
N SER A 132 -4.89 8.26 -15.95
CA SER A 132 -4.23 6.95 -16.03
C SER A 132 -3.32 6.70 -14.84
N LYS A 133 -2.50 7.70 -14.49
CA LYS A 133 -1.63 7.67 -13.31
C LYS A 133 -2.40 7.52 -12.00
N ILE A 134 -3.47 8.31 -11.82
CA ILE A 134 -4.31 8.22 -10.63
C ILE A 134 -4.91 6.82 -10.53
N ILE A 135 -5.48 6.28 -11.62
CA ILE A 135 -6.12 4.98 -11.63
C ILE A 135 -5.11 3.86 -11.37
N GLY A 136 -3.95 3.86 -12.04
CA GLY A 136 -2.91 2.85 -11.88
C GLY A 136 -2.39 2.78 -10.44
N VAL A 137 -1.96 3.92 -9.88
CA VAL A 137 -1.44 4.00 -8.50
C VAL A 137 -2.52 3.67 -7.47
N ALA A 138 -3.74 4.19 -7.65
CA ALA A 138 -4.85 3.90 -6.73
C ALA A 138 -5.21 2.41 -6.77
N SER A 139 -5.16 1.77 -7.93
CA SER A 139 -5.45 0.34 -8.07
C SER A 139 -4.45 -0.52 -7.32
N VAL A 140 -3.14 -0.22 -7.44
CA VAL A 140 -2.11 -0.94 -6.67
C VAL A 140 -2.32 -0.76 -5.16
N ARG A 141 -2.49 0.48 -4.70
CA ARG A 141 -2.68 0.78 -3.25
C ARG A 141 -3.95 0.16 -2.70
N TYR A 142 -5.08 0.32 -3.40
CA TYR A 142 -6.36 -0.19 -2.94
C TYR A 142 -6.40 -1.71 -2.95
N PHE A 143 -5.77 -2.34 -3.94
CA PHE A 143 -5.74 -3.80 -4.03
C PHE A 143 -5.01 -4.45 -2.86
N ASP A 144 -3.99 -3.78 -2.31
CA ASP A 144 -3.31 -4.17 -1.07
C ASP A 144 -4.20 -3.84 0.16
N LEU A 145 -4.63 -2.57 0.30
CA LEU A 145 -5.38 -2.09 1.47
C LEU A 145 -6.74 -2.76 1.70
N ARG A 146 -7.38 -3.26 0.65
CA ARG A 146 -8.68 -3.95 0.78
C ARG A 146 -8.55 -5.38 1.33
N GLN A 147 -7.35 -5.94 1.33
CA GLN A 147 -7.10 -7.29 1.85
C GLN A 147 -6.97 -7.24 3.37
N ASN A 148 -7.10 -8.40 4.02
CA ASN A 148 -6.65 -8.52 5.39
C ASN A 148 -5.11 -8.44 5.41
N ARG A 149 -4.56 -7.45 6.11
CA ARG A 149 -3.11 -7.21 6.18
C ARG A 149 -2.29 -8.44 6.56
N THR A 150 -2.83 -9.35 7.38
CA THR A 150 -2.07 -10.51 7.86
C THR A 150 -2.10 -11.70 6.90
N THR A 151 -2.89 -11.64 5.83
CA THR A 151 -3.00 -12.72 4.85
C THR A 151 -2.05 -12.46 3.69
N ASN A 152 -1.37 -13.51 3.22
CA ASN A 152 -0.62 -13.43 1.96
C ASN A 152 -1.61 -13.20 0.81
N TYR A 153 -1.27 -12.33 -0.15
CA TYR A 153 -2.13 -12.10 -1.31
C TYR A 153 -1.38 -12.27 -2.61
N ILE A 154 -2.09 -12.74 -3.64
CA ILE A 154 -1.56 -12.89 -4.99
C ILE A 154 -1.70 -11.56 -5.71
N PHE A 155 -0.56 -10.97 -6.08
CA PHE A 155 -0.52 -9.76 -6.89
C PHE A 155 -1.01 -10.07 -8.31
N ASN A 156 -2.00 -9.31 -8.79
CA ASN A 156 -2.59 -9.55 -10.10
C ASN A 156 -3.14 -8.25 -10.69
N PHE A 157 -2.55 -7.79 -11.79
CA PHE A 157 -2.93 -6.54 -12.47
C PHE A 157 -4.38 -6.56 -12.96
N ASP A 158 -4.82 -7.67 -13.55
CA ASP A 158 -6.15 -7.77 -14.14
C ASP A 158 -7.24 -7.64 -13.07
N LYS A 159 -7.03 -8.24 -11.89
CA LYS A 159 -7.96 -8.14 -10.75
C LYS A 159 -7.96 -6.75 -10.10
N MET A 160 -6.83 -6.04 -10.06
CA MET A 160 -6.81 -4.71 -9.43
C MET A 160 -7.36 -3.61 -10.33
N LEU A 161 -7.22 -3.78 -11.65
CA LEU A 161 -7.74 -2.85 -12.66
C LEU A 161 -9.14 -3.24 -13.16
N ASP A 162 -9.75 -4.29 -12.60
CA ASP A 162 -11.11 -4.69 -12.96
C ASP A 162 -12.09 -3.53 -12.67
N PRO A 163 -12.87 -3.07 -13.66
CA PRO A 163 -13.89 -2.04 -13.46
C PRO A 163 -15.08 -2.48 -12.60
N LYS A 164 -15.21 -3.78 -12.33
CA LYS A 164 -16.29 -4.38 -11.56
C LYS A 164 -15.77 -4.87 -10.21
N GLY A 165 -16.66 -4.83 -9.22
CA GLY A 165 -16.38 -5.32 -7.88
C GLY A 165 -15.68 -4.29 -6.99
N ASN A 166 -15.01 -4.78 -5.95
CA ASN A 166 -14.38 -3.94 -4.93
C ASN A 166 -12.97 -3.53 -5.36
N THR A 167 -12.86 -2.57 -6.28
CA THR A 167 -11.60 -2.07 -6.86
C THR A 167 -11.53 -0.54 -6.84
N ALA A 168 -10.30 0.02 -6.94
CA ALA A 168 -10.13 1.46 -7.04
C ALA A 168 -10.79 2.03 -8.31
N VAL A 169 -10.71 1.30 -9.42
CA VAL A 169 -11.34 1.69 -10.69
C VAL A 169 -12.84 1.92 -10.51
N PHE A 170 -13.53 0.97 -9.88
CA PHE A 170 -14.95 1.09 -9.61
C PHE A 170 -15.26 2.28 -8.70
N LEU A 171 -14.50 2.47 -7.62
CA LEU A 171 -14.71 3.58 -6.68
C LEU A 171 -14.47 4.95 -7.31
N LEU A 172 -13.40 5.10 -8.10
CA LEU A 172 -13.08 6.34 -8.80
C LEU A 172 -14.14 6.67 -9.86
N TYR A 173 -14.62 5.66 -10.59
CA TYR A 173 -15.72 5.83 -11.54
C TYR A 173 -17.02 6.24 -10.83
N ALA A 174 -17.37 5.59 -9.72
CA ALA A 174 -18.55 5.93 -8.94
C ALA A 174 -18.47 7.38 -8.41
N TYR A 175 -17.30 7.78 -7.89
CA TYR A 175 -17.03 9.16 -7.46
C TYR A 175 -17.21 10.16 -8.61
N ALA A 176 -16.61 9.90 -9.77
CA ALA A 176 -16.73 10.76 -10.95
C ALA A 176 -18.19 10.89 -11.42
N ARG A 177 -18.95 9.78 -11.36
CA ARG A 177 -20.38 9.76 -11.71
C ARG A 177 -21.21 10.59 -10.74
N ILE A 178 -20.97 10.49 -9.43
CA ILE A 178 -21.65 11.31 -8.41
C ILE A 178 -21.36 12.80 -8.67
N CYS A 179 -20.10 13.17 -8.89
CA CYS A 179 -19.72 14.54 -9.22
C CYS A 179 -20.41 15.04 -10.49
N SER A 180 -20.56 14.19 -11.51
CA SER A 180 -21.27 14.52 -12.76
C SER A 180 -22.75 14.80 -12.52
N ILE A 181 -23.42 14.01 -11.67
CA ILE A 181 -24.83 14.23 -11.30
C ILE A 181 -24.99 15.59 -10.60
N LEU A 182 -24.13 15.90 -9.62
CA LEU A 182 -24.16 17.19 -8.91
C LEU A 182 -23.98 18.38 -9.86
N ARG A 183 -23.01 18.30 -10.78
CA ARG A 183 -22.80 19.34 -11.82
C ARG A 183 -24.02 19.50 -12.73
N LYS A 184 -24.60 18.40 -13.21
CA LYS A 184 -25.80 18.43 -14.06
C LYS A 184 -27.03 18.98 -13.34
N ALA A 185 -27.12 18.77 -12.03
CA ALA A 185 -28.16 19.31 -11.17
C ALA A 185 -27.94 20.78 -10.77
N ASN A 186 -26.82 21.39 -11.20
CA ASN A 186 -26.41 22.76 -10.84
C ASN A 186 -26.37 22.98 -9.31
N PHE A 187 -25.93 21.96 -8.58
CA PHE A 187 -25.84 21.97 -7.13
C PHE A 187 -24.42 22.41 -6.73
N ASP A 188 -24.29 23.65 -6.23
CA ASP A 188 -23.03 24.16 -5.69
C ASP A 188 -22.78 23.59 -4.28
N TYR A 189 -21.58 23.04 -4.06
CA TYR A 189 -21.10 22.53 -2.77
C TYR A 189 -19.71 23.10 -2.44
#